data_AF-A0A8K0P2S2-F1
#
_entry.id   AF-A0A8K0P2S2-F1
#
_cell.length_a   1.000
_cell.length_b   1.000
_cell.length_c   1.000
_cell.angle_alpha   90.00
_cell.angle_beta   90.00
_cell.angle_gamma   90.00
#
_symmetry.space_group_name_H-M   'P 1'
#
loop_
_entity.id
_entity.type
_entity.pdbx_description
1 polymer ?
#
loop_
_entity_poly.entity_id
_entity_poly.type
_entity_poly.pdbx_seq_one_letter_code
_entity_poly.pdbx_strand_id
1 'polypeptide(L)'
;MADKEDVEKTIAEDLVVTKYKMAGDIVNRVLKQVIEKCVCDASVRGICEFGDSLLLEETNKVFKKEKELKKGIAFPTCISVNNCICHFSPMIKEPDYIIKDGDVVKIDLGAHVDGFIAVVAHTIVVGASPSNKVKDRKADVVMAAHHASQAALRLLKPGNE
;
A
#
# COMPACT_ATOMS: atom_id res chain seq x y z
N MET A 1 -7.83 -17.59 34.08
CA MET A 1 -8.30 -18.33 32.89
C MET A 1 -7.03 -18.74 32.18
N ALA A 2 -6.77 -20.04 32.08
CA ALA A 2 -5.51 -20.55 31.56
C ALA A 2 -5.23 -19.98 30.17
N ASP A 3 -4.03 -19.42 30.00
CA ASP A 3 -3.44 -19.14 28.70
C ASP A 3 -3.58 -20.42 27.86
N LYS A 4 -4.57 -20.45 26.96
CA LYS A 4 -4.48 -21.35 25.82
C LYS A 4 -3.19 -20.93 25.15
N GLU A 5 -2.25 -21.85 25.01
CA GLU A 5 -1.08 -21.63 24.16
C GLU A 5 -1.63 -21.24 22.78
N ASP A 6 -1.69 -19.93 22.51
CA ASP A 6 -2.08 -19.39 21.22
C ASP A 6 -0.89 -19.71 20.29
N VAL A 7 -0.90 -20.92 19.76
CA VAL A 7 0.08 -21.37 18.78
C VAL A 7 -0.01 -20.38 17.62
N GLU A 8 1.11 -19.73 17.32
CA GLU A 8 1.19 -18.79 16.22
C GLU A 8 0.82 -19.49 14.92
N LYS A 9 -0.23 -19.00 14.27
CA LYS A 9 -0.67 -19.50 12.97
C LYS A 9 0.30 -19.01 11.90
N THR A 10 0.91 -19.92 11.17
CA THR A 10 1.91 -19.61 10.14
C THR A 10 1.42 -19.97 8.75
N ILE A 11 2.20 -19.59 7.72
CA ILE A 11 1.95 -19.95 6.32
C ILE A 11 2.07 -21.46 6.04
N ALA A 12 2.39 -22.29 7.05
CA ALA A 12 2.28 -23.75 6.95
C ALA A 12 0.81 -24.21 6.83
N GLU A 13 -0.16 -23.37 7.23
CA GLU A 13 -1.59 -23.62 7.08
C GLU A 13 -2.15 -22.97 5.81
N ASP A 14 -2.82 -23.76 4.96
CA ASP A 14 -3.41 -23.27 3.69
C ASP A 14 -4.39 -22.10 3.88
N LEU A 15 -5.14 -22.11 4.99
CA LEU A 15 -6.09 -21.04 5.31
C LEU A 15 -5.38 -19.72 5.62
N VAL A 16 -4.20 -19.77 6.26
CA VAL A 16 -3.37 -18.58 6.51
C VAL A 16 -2.87 -18.00 5.19
N VAL A 17 -2.36 -18.84 4.29
CA VAL A 17 -1.93 -18.42 2.95
C VAL A 17 -3.10 -17.80 2.16
N THR A 18 -4.29 -18.38 2.28
CA THR A 18 -5.51 -17.86 1.64
C THR A 18 -5.84 -16.45 2.16
N LYS A 19 -5.76 -16.21 3.47
CA LYS A 19 -6.02 -14.90 4.07
C LYS A 19 -5.00 -13.84 3.61
N TYR A 20 -3.70 -14.18 3.55
CA TYR A 20 -2.68 -13.30 2.98
C TYR A 20 -2.95 -12.96 1.51
N LYS A 21 -3.28 -13.97 0.68
CA LYS A 21 -3.60 -13.75 -0.74
C LYS A 21 -4.80 -12.84 -0.91
N MET A 22 -5.86 -13.05 -0.14
CA MET A 22 -7.05 -12.21 -0.17
C MET A 22 -6.75 -10.76 0.25
N ALA A 23 -5.96 -10.56 1.31
CA ALA A 23 -5.51 -9.23 1.71
C ALA A 23 -4.67 -8.56 0.61
N GLY A 24 -3.74 -9.31 -0.01
CA GLY A 24 -2.91 -8.84 -1.11
C GLY A 24 -3.72 -8.46 -2.36
N ASP A 25 -4.73 -9.23 -2.73
CA ASP A 25 -5.62 -8.93 -3.85
C ASP A 25 -6.43 -7.65 -3.64
N ILE A 26 -6.94 -7.46 -2.42
CA ILE A 26 -7.64 -6.23 -2.00
C ILE A 26 -6.70 -5.03 -2.14
N VAL A 27 -5.53 -5.11 -1.53
CA VAL A 27 -4.53 -4.03 -1.50
C VAL A 27 -4.06 -3.67 -2.90
N ASN A 28 -3.80 -4.64 -3.78
CA ASN A 28 -3.42 -4.38 -5.17
C ASN A 28 -4.54 -3.73 -5.99
N ARG A 29 -5.81 -4.08 -5.73
CA ARG A 29 -6.97 -3.46 -6.39
C ARG A 29 -7.16 -2.01 -5.94
N VAL A 30 -7.02 -1.74 -4.64
CA VAL A 30 -7.13 -0.38 -4.10
C VAL A 30 -5.96 0.47 -4.57
N LEU A 31 -4.73 -0.05 -4.54
CA LEU A 31 -3.54 0.64 -5.04
C LEU A 31 -3.73 1.18 -6.46
N LYS A 32 -4.25 0.36 -7.39
CA LYS A 32 -4.50 0.79 -8.77
C LYS A 32 -5.46 1.98 -8.84
N GLN A 33 -6.56 1.94 -8.09
CA GLN A 33 -7.54 3.02 -8.05
C GLN A 33 -6.97 4.28 -7.39
N VAL A 34 -6.12 4.14 -6.37
CA VAL A 34 -5.43 5.26 -5.74
C VAL A 34 -4.42 5.90 -6.70
N ILE A 35 -3.65 5.10 -7.45
CA ILE A 35 -2.74 5.60 -8.50
C ILE A 35 -3.50 6.44 -9.54
N GLU A 36 -4.68 5.99 -9.98
CA GLU A 36 -5.51 6.73 -10.94
C GLU A 36 -6.00 8.08 -10.40
N LYS A 37 -6.07 8.26 -9.08
CA LYS A 37 -6.44 9.53 -8.44
C LYS A 37 -5.24 10.46 -8.21
N CYS A 38 -4.01 9.97 -8.29
CA CYS A 38 -2.79 10.77 -8.13
C CYS A 38 -2.49 11.56 -9.42
N VAL A 39 -3.32 12.58 -9.69
CA VAL A 39 -3.20 13.48 -10.84
C VAL A 39 -2.88 14.91 -10.40
N CYS A 40 -2.48 15.77 -11.34
CA CYS A 40 -2.28 17.20 -11.08
C CYS A 40 -3.56 17.82 -10.48
N ASP A 41 -3.38 18.74 -9.54
CA ASP A 41 -4.41 19.45 -8.78
C ASP A 41 -5.24 18.56 -7.82
N ALA A 42 -4.90 17.28 -7.68
CA ALA A 42 -5.53 16.42 -6.69
C ALA A 42 -5.04 16.72 -5.26
N SER A 43 -5.97 16.72 -4.31
CA SER A 43 -5.70 16.82 -2.87
C SER A 43 -5.16 15.50 -2.34
N VAL A 44 -3.99 15.54 -1.70
CA VAL A 44 -3.41 14.37 -1.03
C VAL A 44 -4.35 13.85 0.06
N ARG A 45 -4.89 14.72 0.92
CA ARG A 45 -5.87 14.32 1.95
C ARG A 45 -7.06 13.60 1.35
N GLY A 46 -7.64 14.13 0.26
CA GLY A 46 -8.78 13.51 -0.41
C GLY A 46 -8.46 12.13 -0.99
N ILE A 47 -7.23 11.93 -1.47
CA ILE A 47 -6.75 10.63 -1.94
C ILE A 47 -6.60 9.63 -0.78
N CYS A 48 -6.06 10.07 0.36
CA CYS A 48 -5.95 9.25 1.58
C CYS A 48 -7.33 8.77 2.06
N GLU A 49 -8.28 9.69 2.20
CA GLU A 49 -9.66 9.39 2.61
C GLU A 49 -10.36 8.42 1.64
N PHE A 50 -10.12 8.60 0.34
CA PHE A 50 -10.61 7.71 -0.70
C PHE A 50 -10.02 6.29 -0.59
N GLY A 51 -8.70 6.17 -0.42
CA GLY A 51 -8.02 4.88 -0.27
C GLY A 51 -8.49 4.10 0.95
N ASP A 52 -8.60 4.76 2.10
CA ASP A 52 -9.07 4.15 3.35
C ASP A 52 -10.53 3.69 3.25
N SER A 53 -11.38 4.51 2.63
CA SER A 53 -12.78 4.15 2.38
C SER A 53 -12.90 2.89 1.51
N LEU A 54 -12.08 2.79 0.45
CA LEU A 54 -12.06 1.61 -0.42
C LEU A 54 -11.50 0.36 0.30
N LEU A 55 -10.47 0.50 1.12
CA LEU A 55 -9.94 -0.63 1.91
C LEU A 55 -11.01 -1.21 2.84
N LEU A 56 -11.75 -0.34 3.53
CA LEU A 56 -12.87 -0.75 4.39
C LEU A 56 -14.00 -1.40 3.59
N GLU A 57 -14.35 -0.85 2.43
CA GLU A 57 -15.38 -1.43 1.57
C GLU A 57 -15.01 -2.84 1.09
N GLU A 58 -13.79 -3.01 0.57
CA GLU A 58 -13.31 -4.28 0.02
C GLU A 58 -13.11 -5.36 1.09
N THR A 59 -12.54 -4.99 2.25
CA THR A 59 -12.39 -5.93 3.38
C THR A 59 -13.74 -6.36 3.97
N ASN A 60 -14.76 -5.51 3.92
CA ASN A 60 -16.13 -5.89 4.32
C ASN A 60 -16.82 -6.87 3.36
N LYS A 61 -16.31 -7.02 2.12
CA LYS A 61 -16.85 -7.98 1.14
C LYS A 61 -16.43 -9.43 1.41
N VAL A 62 -15.31 -9.65 2.10
CA VAL A 62 -14.76 -10.99 2.38
C VAL A 62 -15.17 -11.51 3.76
N PHE A 63 -15.21 -12.82 3.98
CA PHE A 63 -15.51 -13.44 5.29
C PHE A 63 -16.76 -12.88 6.01
N LYS A 64 -17.85 -12.61 5.27
CA LYS A 64 -19.08 -12.00 5.82
C LYS A 64 -19.81 -12.86 6.87
N LYS A 65 -19.63 -14.18 6.80
CA LYS A 65 -20.27 -15.14 7.72
C LYS A 65 -19.56 -15.21 9.08
N GLU A 66 -18.31 -14.75 9.15
CA GLU A 66 -17.47 -14.81 10.35
C GLU A 66 -17.49 -13.44 11.05
N LYS A 67 -18.48 -13.25 11.94
CA LYS A 67 -18.74 -11.95 12.60
C LYS A 67 -17.63 -11.52 13.57
N GLU A 68 -16.89 -12.47 14.13
CA GLU A 68 -15.82 -12.20 15.10
C GLU A 68 -14.45 -12.01 14.43
N LEU A 69 -14.34 -12.30 13.12
CA LEU A 69 -13.09 -12.15 12.37
C LEU A 69 -12.79 -10.66 12.15
N LYS A 70 -11.66 -10.21 12.67
CA LYS A 70 -11.18 -8.83 12.50
C LYS A 70 -10.56 -8.65 11.13
N LYS A 71 -11.00 -7.63 10.39
CA LYS A 71 -10.50 -7.27 9.06
C LYS A 71 -10.65 -5.77 8.86
N GLY A 72 -9.81 -5.20 8.01
CA GLY A 72 -9.83 -3.75 7.77
C GLY A 72 -8.47 -3.23 7.35
N ILE A 73 -8.23 -1.97 7.68
CA ILE A 73 -6.99 -1.25 7.40
C ILE A 73 -5.89 -1.78 8.32
N ALA A 74 -4.80 -2.27 7.74
CA ALA A 74 -3.58 -2.61 8.47
C ALA A 74 -2.60 -1.44 8.50
N PHE A 75 -2.60 -0.65 7.43
CA PHE A 75 -1.77 0.54 7.30
C PHE A 75 -2.56 1.59 6.51
N PRO A 76 -2.75 2.81 7.06
CA PRO A 76 -3.57 3.83 6.43
C PRO A 76 -2.95 4.29 5.12
N THR A 77 -3.79 4.76 4.20
CA THR A 77 -3.33 5.29 2.92
C THR A 77 -2.46 6.52 3.15
N CYS A 78 -1.20 6.44 2.73
CA CYS A 78 -0.22 7.51 2.85
C CYS A 78 0.26 7.93 1.46
N ILE A 79 0.28 9.24 1.19
CA ILE A 79 0.73 9.80 -0.09
C ILE A 79 1.89 10.77 0.17
N SER A 80 3.12 10.31 -0.03
CA SER A 80 4.33 11.08 0.29
C SER A 80 4.96 11.65 -0.99
N VAL A 81 5.02 12.98 -1.09
CA VAL A 81 5.44 13.68 -2.32
C VAL A 81 6.90 14.15 -2.25
N ASN A 82 7.64 13.97 -3.34
CA ASN A 82 9.03 14.40 -3.54
C ASN A 82 9.96 13.97 -2.39
N ASN A 83 10.50 14.94 -1.64
CA ASN A 83 11.45 14.74 -0.56
C ASN A 83 10.83 14.18 0.74
N CYS A 84 9.49 14.17 0.86
CA CYS A 84 8.83 13.49 1.96
C CYS A 84 9.05 11.99 1.82
N ILE A 85 9.59 11.31 2.84
CA ILE A 85 10.02 9.91 2.76
C ILE A 85 8.82 8.97 2.77
N CYS A 86 7.99 9.03 3.82
CA CYS A 86 6.87 8.13 4.07
C CYS A 86 5.86 8.76 5.05
N HIS A 87 4.75 8.06 5.29
CA HIS A 87 3.75 8.33 6.34
C HIS A 87 3.03 9.68 6.28
N PHE A 88 2.96 10.32 5.10
CA PHE A 88 2.15 11.52 4.94
C PHE A 88 0.68 11.16 4.70
N SER A 89 -0.13 11.24 5.76
CA SER A 89 -1.59 11.09 5.77
C SER A 89 -2.19 12.24 6.60
N PRO A 90 -2.31 13.45 6.02
CA PRO A 90 -2.59 14.66 6.77
C PRO A 90 -4.01 14.67 7.35
N MET A 91 -4.15 15.13 8.60
CA MET A 91 -5.44 15.33 9.23
C MET A 91 -6.19 16.53 8.64
N ILE A 92 -7.49 16.64 8.92
CA ILE A 92 -8.33 17.77 8.48
C ILE A 92 -7.76 19.14 8.92
N LYS A 93 -7.12 19.20 10.10
CA LYS A 93 -6.55 20.42 10.66
C LYS A 93 -5.11 20.71 10.18
N GLU A 94 -4.49 19.78 9.48
CA GLU A 94 -3.12 19.91 8.98
C GLU A 94 -3.13 20.46 7.54
N PRO A 95 -2.04 21.13 7.11
CA PRO A 95 -1.92 21.59 5.75
C PRO A 95 -1.96 20.42 4.78
N ASP A 96 -2.81 20.53 3.77
CA ASP A 96 -2.89 19.58 2.67
C ASP A 96 -1.81 19.85 1.62
N TYR A 97 -1.52 18.86 0.79
CA TYR A 97 -0.66 19.01 -0.37
C TYR A 97 -1.48 18.82 -1.65
N ILE A 98 -1.35 19.76 -2.58
CA ILE A 98 -1.96 19.67 -3.90
C ILE A 98 -0.90 19.17 -4.88
N ILE A 99 -1.15 17.99 -5.46
CA ILE A 99 -0.25 17.31 -6.39
C ILE A 99 -0.03 18.18 -7.64
N LYS A 100 1.21 18.25 -8.12
CA LYS A 100 1.59 18.99 -9.32
C LYS A 100 2.11 18.06 -10.40
N ASP A 101 2.04 18.53 -11.64
CA ASP A 101 2.69 17.85 -12.76
C ASP A 101 4.20 17.67 -12.50
N GLY A 102 4.70 16.48 -12.80
CA GLY A 102 6.09 16.09 -12.55
C GLY A 102 6.43 15.72 -11.11
N ASP A 103 5.52 15.78 -10.15
CA ASP A 103 5.79 15.34 -8.77
C ASP A 103 6.11 13.83 -8.70
N VAL A 104 7.05 13.46 -7.84
CA VAL A 104 7.32 12.06 -7.49
C VAL A 104 6.43 11.68 -6.32
N VAL A 105 5.43 10.84 -6.56
CA VAL A 105 4.40 10.50 -5.58
C VAL A 105 4.59 9.06 -5.14
N LYS A 106 4.74 8.86 -3.82
CA LYS A 106 4.86 7.55 -3.18
C LYS A 106 3.56 7.23 -2.46
N ILE A 107 2.95 6.11 -2.82
CA ILE A 107 1.67 5.63 -2.31
C ILE A 107 1.97 4.42 -1.46
N ASP A 108 1.47 4.38 -0.22
CA ASP A 108 1.61 3.26 0.71
C ASP A 108 0.27 2.99 1.39
N LEU A 109 -0.18 1.73 1.39
CA LEU A 109 -1.45 1.32 2.00
C LEU A 109 -1.45 -0.18 2.30
N GLY A 110 -2.26 -0.60 3.27
CA GLY A 110 -2.34 -2.00 3.65
C GLY A 110 -3.66 -2.41 4.28
N ALA A 111 -3.99 -3.69 4.10
CA ALA A 111 -5.17 -4.33 4.69
C ALA A 111 -4.75 -5.59 5.47
N HIS A 112 -5.60 -6.01 6.40
CA HIS A 112 -5.48 -7.31 7.04
C HIS A 112 -6.80 -8.09 6.98
N VAL A 113 -6.66 -9.40 6.98
CA VAL A 113 -7.78 -10.35 7.14
C VAL A 113 -7.41 -11.31 8.25
N ASP A 114 -8.16 -11.31 9.35
CA ASP A 114 -7.89 -12.09 10.57
C ASP A 114 -6.50 -11.81 11.18
N GLY A 115 -6.02 -10.58 11.00
CA GLY A 115 -4.70 -10.15 11.48
C GLY A 115 -3.53 -10.49 10.55
N PHE A 116 -3.76 -11.22 9.44
CA PHE A 116 -2.74 -11.46 8.41
C PHE A 116 -2.65 -10.26 7.46
N ILE A 117 -1.50 -9.58 7.51
CA ILE A 117 -1.28 -8.26 6.90
C ILE A 117 -0.73 -8.37 5.48
N ALA A 118 -1.27 -7.57 4.56
CA ALA A 118 -0.64 -7.25 3.30
C ALA A 118 -0.47 -5.72 3.20
N VAL A 119 0.74 -5.26 2.88
CA VAL A 119 1.06 -3.85 2.63
C VAL A 119 1.72 -3.74 1.26
N VAL A 120 1.42 -2.68 0.53
CA VAL A 120 2.05 -2.38 -0.75
C VAL A 120 2.42 -0.91 -0.80
N ALA A 121 3.55 -0.64 -1.43
CA ALA A 121 3.92 0.71 -1.82
C ALA A 121 4.28 0.79 -3.31
N HIS A 122 3.98 1.93 -3.93
CA HIS A 122 4.36 2.19 -5.32
C HIS A 122 4.74 3.66 -5.51
N THR A 123 5.68 3.92 -6.43
CA THR A 123 6.13 5.28 -6.77
C THR A 123 5.79 5.59 -8.21
N ILE A 124 5.13 6.73 -8.43
CA ILE A 124 4.83 7.26 -9.77
C ILE A 124 5.43 8.65 -9.94
N VAL A 125 5.51 9.10 -11.20
CA VAL A 125 5.76 10.50 -11.53
C VAL A 125 4.53 11.03 -12.26
N VAL A 126 3.93 12.08 -11.73
CA VAL A 126 2.68 12.65 -12.26
C VAL A 126 2.95 13.25 -13.65
N GLY A 127 2.07 12.98 -14.60
CA GLY A 127 2.23 13.42 -16.00
C GLY A 127 3.18 12.58 -16.86
N ALA A 128 3.82 11.57 -16.29
CA ALA A 128 4.66 10.65 -17.05
C ALA A 128 3.82 9.77 -17.99
N SER A 129 4.28 9.61 -19.23
CA SER A 129 3.63 8.79 -20.24
C SER A 129 4.66 8.22 -21.23
N PRO A 130 4.27 7.31 -22.14
CA PRO A 130 5.18 6.82 -23.17
C PRO A 130 5.79 7.93 -24.05
N SER A 131 5.05 9.02 -24.28
CA SER A 131 5.52 10.21 -25.02
C SER A 131 6.21 11.24 -24.13
N ASN A 132 5.90 11.28 -22.82
CA ASN A 132 6.52 12.17 -21.83
C ASN A 132 7.31 11.38 -20.79
N LYS A 133 8.52 10.95 -21.16
CA LYS A 133 9.37 10.14 -20.28
C LYS A 133 9.96 10.96 -19.15
N VAL A 134 10.03 10.37 -17.96
CA VAL A 134 10.77 10.91 -16.81
C VAL A 134 12.27 10.92 -17.13
N LYS A 135 12.97 11.98 -16.73
CA LYS A 135 14.40 12.20 -16.99
C LYS A 135 15.16 12.54 -15.70
N ASP A 136 16.48 12.61 -15.82
CA ASP A 136 17.41 13.09 -14.81
C ASP A 136 17.28 12.36 -13.47
N ARG A 137 17.50 13.07 -12.36
CA ARG A 137 17.56 12.53 -11.00
C ARG A 137 16.30 11.79 -10.58
N LYS A 138 15.13 12.15 -11.12
CA LYS A 138 13.85 11.45 -10.86
C LYS A 138 13.86 10.07 -11.49
N ALA A 139 14.33 9.95 -12.74
CA ALA A 139 14.47 8.66 -13.40
C ALA A 139 15.52 7.80 -12.68
N ASP A 140 16.67 8.38 -12.34
CA ASP A 140 17.75 7.69 -11.64
C ASP A 140 17.28 7.05 -10.34
N VAL A 141 16.60 7.81 -9.48
CA VAL A 141 16.20 7.33 -8.15
C VAL A 141 15.08 6.29 -8.23
N VAL A 142 14.12 6.45 -9.15
CA VAL A 142 13.03 5.49 -9.33
C VAL A 142 13.57 4.17 -9.88
N MET A 143 14.48 4.21 -10.85
CA MET A 143 15.11 3.00 -11.39
C MET A 143 16.01 2.33 -10.36
N ALA A 144 16.77 3.10 -9.58
CA ALA A 144 17.58 2.56 -8.49
C ALA A 144 16.72 1.81 -7.46
N ALA A 145 15.60 2.40 -7.03
CA ALA A 145 14.66 1.75 -6.11
C ALA A 145 14.03 0.49 -6.70
N HIS A 146 13.65 0.52 -7.99
CA HIS A 146 13.12 -0.66 -8.69
C HIS A 146 14.15 -1.79 -8.74
N HIS A 147 15.39 -1.50 -9.13
CA HIS A 147 16.45 -2.51 -9.17
C HIS A 147 16.79 -3.06 -7.79
N ALA A 148 16.79 -2.22 -6.75
CA ALA A 148 16.96 -2.67 -5.38
C ALA A 148 15.83 -3.61 -4.93
N SER A 149 14.57 -3.28 -5.25
CA SER A 149 13.42 -4.16 -4.99
C SER A 149 13.54 -5.50 -5.72
N GLN A 150 13.98 -5.48 -6.98
CA GLN A 150 14.23 -6.68 -7.76
C GLN A 150 15.38 -7.53 -7.19
N ALA A 151 16.44 -6.90 -6.66
CA ALA A 151 17.51 -7.60 -5.97
C ALA A 151 17.00 -8.26 -4.68
N ALA A 152 16.28 -7.51 -3.83
CA ALA A 152 15.70 -8.01 -2.59
C ALA A 152 14.78 -9.22 -2.84
N LEU A 153 13.89 -9.16 -3.84
CA LEU A 153 13.01 -10.27 -4.21
C LEU A 153 13.77 -11.56 -4.56
N ARG A 154 14.98 -11.47 -5.13
CA ARG A 154 15.80 -12.61 -5.53
C ARG A 154 16.70 -13.13 -4.40
N LEU A 155 17.07 -12.25 -3.48
CA LEU A 155 18.02 -12.54 -2.40
C LEU A 155 17.32 -12.96 -1.10
N LEU A 156 16.10 -12.51 -0.83
CA LEU A 156 15.34 -12.86 0.39
C LEU A 156 14.75 -14.27 0.28
N LYS A 157 15.55 -15.27 0.66
CA LYS A 157 15.17 -16.68 0.72
C LYS A 157 15.93 -17.38 1.85
N PRO A 158 15.42 -18.52 2.37
CA PRO A 158 16.10 -19.26 3.42
C PRO A 158 17.57 -19.59 3.08
N GLY A 159 18.46 -19.39 4.05
CA GLY A 159 19.89 -19.69 3.94
C GLY A 159 20.77 -18.54 3.43
N ASN A 160 20.19 -17.41 3.05
CA ASN A 160 20.93 -16.18 2.79
C ASN A 160 20.97 -15.29 4.04
N GLU A 161 22.04 -14.49 4.20
CA GLU A 161 22.15 -13.41 5.19
C GLU A 161 21.46 -12.12 4.73
#